data_AF-A0A0V1C5P2-F1
#
_entry.id   AF-A0A0V1C5P2-F1
#
_cell.length_a   1.000
_cell.length_b   1.000
_cell.length_c   1.000
_cell.angle_alpha   90.00
_cell.angle_beta   90.00
_cell.angle_gamma   90.00
#
_symmetry.space_group_name_H-M   'P 1'
#
loop_
_entity.id
_entity.type
_entity.pdbx_description
1 polymer ?
#
loop_
_entity_poly.entity_id
_entity_poly.type
_entity_poly.pdbx_seq_one_letter_code
_entity_poly.pdbx_strand_id
1 'polypeptide(L)'
;MPILRYQGKFSKDMSRENIPQDGDVPCAVDAVRPELFADVAERIDEQWDRNARLFEPFGRERVLLYEHSDCLAVKALLLMCNLKCKFESIRNAEDLSMNGHIPVLRVDNLLLSGFDEILLYLVRK
;
A
#
# COMPACT_ATOMS: atom_id res chain seq x y z
N MET A 1 -30.79 -31.16 -22.25
CA MET A 1 -30.12 -30.37 -21.21
C MET A 1 -30.53 -28.91 -21.36
N PRO A 2 -31.47 -28.37 -20.56
CA PRO A 2 -31.90 -26.99 -20.68
C PRO A 2 -30.96 -26.06 -19.89
N ILE A 3 -30.53 -24.98 -20.52
CA ILE A 3 -29.71 -23.92 -19.92
C ILE A 3 -30.62 -23.13 -18.97
N LEU A 4 -30.31 -23.13 -17.67
CA LEU A 4 -30.97 -22.29 -16.67
C LEU A 4 -30.70 -20.82 -17.00
N ARG A 5 -31.68 -20.16 -17.64
CA ARG A 5 -31.66 -18.70 -17.80
C ARG A 5 -31.96 -18.05 -16.45
N TYR A 6 -30.94 -17.43 -15.87
CA TYR A 6 -31.05 -16.62 -14.68
C TYR A 6 -31.97 -15.41 -14.97
N GLN A 7 -33.22 -15.47 -14.50
CA GLN A 7 -34.18 -14.36 -14.52
C GLN A 7 -34.01 -13.54 -13.23
N GLY A 8 -32.82 -12.96 -13.05
CA GLY A 8 -32.61 -11.95 -12.03
C GLY A 8 -33.20 -10.64 -12.51
N LYS A 9 -34.23 -10.13 -11.82
CA LYS A 9 -34.77 -8.79 -12.04
C LYS A 9 -33.71 -7.75 -11.67
N PHE A 10 -32.77 -7.48 -12.57
CA PHE A 10 -31.93 -6.28 -12.53
C PHE A 10 -32.73 -5.11 -13.10
N SER A 11 -33.94 -4.90 -12.54
CA SER A 11 -34.78 -3.78 -12.91
C SER A 11 -34.29 -2.57 -12.11
N LYS A 12 -33.44 -1.79 -12.77
CA LYS A 12 -33.52 -0.32 -12.78
C LYS A 12 -33.85 0.39 -11.45
N ASP A 13 -33.18 0.02 -10.37
CA ASP A 13 -33.13 0.84 -9.12
C ASP A 13 -31.73 1.42 -8.88
N MET A 14 -30.98 1.69 -9.97
CA MET A 14 -29.96 2.75 -9.98
C MET A 14 -30.64 4.09 -10.27
N SER A 15 -31.56 4.49 -9.40
CA SER A 15 -31.84 5.92 -9.24
C SER A 15 -30.57 6.55 -8.68
N ARG A 16 -30.18 7.72 -9.20
CA ARG A 16 -28.98 8.48 -8.78
C ARG A 16 -28.97 8.84 -7.29
N GLU A 17 -30.04 8.50 -6.58
CA GLU A 17 -30.29 8.71 -5.16
C GLU A 17 -29.60 7.67 -4.25
N ASN A 18 -29.20 6.51 -4.79
CA ASN A 18 -28.45 5.47 -4.05
C ASN A 18 -26.95 5.46 -4.36
N ILE A 19 -26.43 6.48 -5.06
CA ILE A 19 -24.99 6.72 -5.08
C ILE A 19 -24.65 7.08 -3.63
N PRO A 20 -23.79 6.31 -2.92
CA PRO A 20 -23.27 6.77 -1.64
C PRO A 20 -22.77 8.18 -1.90
N GLN A 21 -23.40 9.17 -1.26
CA GLN A 21 -22.86 10.51 -1.36
C GLN A 21 -21.41 10.39 -0.92
N ASP A 22 -20.50 10.94 -1.72
CA ASP A 22 -19.08 11.07 -1.46
C ASP A 22 -18.91 12.02 -0.26
N GLY A 23 -19.55 11.65 0.85
CA GLY A 23 -19.58 12.36 2.10
C GLY A 23 -18.46 11.76 2.89
N ASP A 24 -17.32 12.44 2.82
CA ASP A 24 -16.21 12.37 3.76
C ASP A 24 -16.07 10.99 4.40
N VAL A 25 -15.87 9.94 3.59
CA VAL A 25 -15.16 8.77 4.10
C VAL A 25 -13.80 9.35 4.41
N PRO A 26 -13.39 9.50 5.69
CA PRO A 26 -12.10 10.08 5.99
C PRO A 26 -11.10 9.12 5.38
N CYS A 27 -10.59 9.46 4.22
CA CYS A 27 -9.59 8.64 3.61
C CYS A 27 -8.37 8.82 4.50
N ALA A 28 -7.68 7.74 4.87
CA ALA A 28 -6.56 7.83 5.82
C ALA A 28 -5.54 8.91 5.39
N VAL A 29 -5.49 9.22 4.09
CA VAL A 29 -4.69 10.29 3.49
C VAL A 29 -5.09 11.71 3.92
N ASP A 30 -6.35 11.97 4.30
CA ASP A 30 -6.78 13.29 4.80
C ASP A 30 -6.14 13.64 6.16
N ALA A 31 -5.79 12.62 6.95
CA ALA A 31 -5.06 12.80 8.20
C ALA A 31 -3.56 12.99 7.98
N VAL A 32 -3.03 12.66 6.79
CA VAL A 32 -1.60 12.77 6.50
C VAL A 32 -1.30 14.15 5.96
N ARG A 33 -0.77 14.99 6.87
CA ARG A 33 -0.29 16.33 6.52
C ARG A 33 0.85 16.27 5.50
N PRO A 34 0.78 16.97 4.36
CA PRO A 34 1.86 17.03 3.39
C PRO A 34 3.21 17.46 3.98
N GLU A 35 3.17 18.32 4.99
CA GLU A 35 4.37 18.78 5.72
C GLU A 35 5.16 17.63 6.36
N LEU A 36 4.48 16.57 6.80
CA LEU A 36 5.12 15.40 7.43
C LEU A 36 6.11 14.72 6.48
N PHE A 37 5.84 14.72 5.17
CA PHE A 37 6.72 14.10 4.19
C PHE A 37 7.96 14.93 3.87
N ALA A 38 7.85 16.27 3.93
CA ALA A 38 8.99 17.16 3.74
C ALA A 38 10.00 17.02 4.90
N ASP A 39 9.49 16.96 6.13
CA ASP A 39 10.32 16.75 7.33
C ASP A 39 11.02 15.39 7.33
N VAL A 40 10.34 14.34 6.85
CA VAL A 40 10.92 12.99 6.70
C VAL A 40 12.02 12.98 5.64
N ALA A 41 11.83 13.66 4.50
CA ALA A 41 12.83 13.71 3.45
C ALA A 41 14.11 14.44 3.89
N GLU A 42 14.00 15.57 4.59
CA GLU A 42 15.16 16.35 5.06
C GLU A 42 15.96 15.60 6.14
N ARG A 43 15.31 14.79 6.98
CA ARG A 43 15.96 14.10 8.11
C ARG A 43 16.62 12.77 7.75
N ILE A 44 16.11 12.09 6.71
CA ILE A 44 16.53 10.71 6.41
C ILE A 44 17.72 10.63 5.43
N ASP A 45 17.96 11.64 4.60
CA ASP A 45 18.87 11.53 3.45
C ASP A 45 20.32 11.13 3.84
N GLU A 46 20.82 11.61 4.99
CA GLU A 46 22.20 11.32 5.41
C GLU A 46 22.40 9.89 5.95
N GLN A 47 21.35 9.25 6.49
CA GLN A 47 21.43 7.98 7.22
C GLN A 47 20.66 6.84 6.53
N TRP A 48 20.24 7.02 5.28
CA TRP A 48 19.49 6.03 4.52
C TRP A 48 20.36 4.88 3.99
N ASP A 49 19.85 3.65 4.08
CA ASP A 49 20.53 2.47 3.52
C ASP A 49 20.47 2.46 1.99
N ARG A 50 21.64 2.49 1.34
CA ARG A 50 21.75 2.40 -0.12
C ARG A 50 21.33 1.04 -0.68
N ASN A 51 21.25 0.01 0.16
CA ASN A 51 20.84 -1.34 -0.20
C ASN A 51 19.40 -1.67 0.20
N ALA A 52 18.60 -0.64 0.55
CA ALA A 52 17.20 -0.82 0.89
C ALA A 52 16.44 -1.54 -0.23
N ARG A 53 15.64 -2.53 0.15
CA ARG A 53 14.86 -3.38 -0.75
C ARG A 53 13.43 -3.48 -0.29
N LEU A 54 12.50 -3.18 -1.17
CA LEU A 54 11.07 -3.36 -0.94
C LEU A 54 10.59 -4.56 -1.75
N PHE A 55 10.11 -5.57 -1.03
CA PHE A 55 9.53 -6.78 -1.59
C PHE A 55 8.02 -6.66 -1.67
N GLU A 56 7.47 -6.91 -2.85
CA GLU A 56 6.05 -6.98 -3.10
C GLU A 56 5.68 -8.35 -3.72
N PRO A 57 4.44 -8.83 -3.56
CA PRO A 57 4.01 -10.08 -4.16
C PRO A 57 4.03 -10.02 -5.70
N PHE A 58 4.30 -11.17 -6.31
CA PHE A 58 4.34 -11.33 -7.76
C PHE A 58 2.95 -11.57 -8.33
N GLY A 59 2.52 -10.64 -9.19
CA GLY A 59 1.25 -10.72 -9.90
C GLY A 59 0.08 -10.15 -9.09
N ARG A 60 -0.61 -9.16 -9.66
CA ARG A 60 -1.75 -8.47 -9.02
C ARG A 60 -2.95 -9.38 -8.73
N GLU A 61 -3.04 -10.51 -9.41
CA GLU A 61 -4.14 -11.47 -9.26
C GLU A 61 -4.06 -12.30 -7.97
N ARG A 62 -2.90 -12.30 -7.30
CA ARG A 62 -2.62 -13.12 -6.11
C ARG A 62 -2.63 -12.33 -4.81
N VAL A 63 -2.92 -11.04 -4.87
CA VAL A 63 -2.88 -10.12 -3.75
C VAL A 63 -4.24 -9.43 -3.62
N LEU A 64 -4.69 -9.20 -2.39
CA LEU A 64 -5.94 -8.48 -2.17
C LEU A 64 -5.76 -7.01 -2.54
N LEU A 65 -6.86 -6.35 -2.92
CA LEU A 65 -6.79 -4.96 -3.39
C LEU A 65 -6.13 -4.03 -2.35
N TYR A 66 -6.46 -4.21 -1.08
CA TYR A 66 -5.91 -3.38 0.01
C TYR A 66 -4.40 -3.60 0.20
N GLU A 67 -3.95 -4.85 0.09
CA GLU A 67 -2.53 -5.20 0.19
C GLU A 67 -1.74 -4.64 -1.00
N HIS A 68 -2.35 -4.64 -2.19
CA HIS A 68 -1.75 -4.00 -3.36
C HIS A 68 -1.68 -2.48 -3.20
N SER A 69 -2.72 -1.85 -2.63
CA SER A 69 -2.69 -0.41 -2.35
C SER A 69 -1.61 -0.05 -1.33
N ASP A 70 -1.38 -0.87 -0.31
CA ASP A 70 -0.31 -0.65 0.67
C ASP A 70 1.07 -0.70 -0.01
N CYS A 71 1.27 -1.67 -0.91
CA CYS A 71 2.50 -1.76 -1.69
C CYS A 71 2.77 -0.49 -2.52
N LEU A 72 1.72 0.06 -3.15
CA LEU A 72 1.81 1.30 -3.93
C LEU A 72 2.03 2.53 -3.02
N ALA A 73 1.37 2.58 -1.87
CA ALA A 73 1.50 3.67 -0.91
C ALA A 73 2.94 3.77 -0.39
N VAL A 74 3.56 2.65 0.00
CA VAL A 74 4.97 2.64 0.43
C VAL A 74 5.91 3.02 -0.71
N LYS A 75 5.68 2.53 -1.93
CA LYS A 75 6.49 2.93 -3.09
C LYS A 75 6.43 4.44 -3.33
N ALA A 76 5.22 5.00 -3.33
CA ALA A 76 5.02 6.43 -3.49
C ALA A 76 5.73 7.20 -2.38
N LEU A 77 5.61 6.75 -1.12
CA LEU A 77 6.27 7.36 0.02
C LEU A 77 7.80 7.42 -0.13
N LEU A 78 8.43 6.30 -0.45
CA LEU A 78 9.88 6.22 -0.65
C LEU A 78 10.34 7.13 -1.80
N LEU A 79 9.57 7.19 -2.89
CA LEU A 79 9.86 8.05 -4.04
C LEU A 79 9.69 9.55 -3.71
N MET A 80 8.62 9.92 -2.99
CA MET A 80 8.37 11.30 -2.56
C MET A 80 9.46 11.80 -1.61
N CYS A 81 9.98 10.93 -0.75
CA CYS A 81 11.12 11.24 0.12
C CYS A 81 12.48 11.15 -0.58
N ASN A 82 12.50 10.87 -1.90
CA ASN A 82 13.71 10.70 -2.72
C ASN A 82 14.69 9.61 -2.19
N LEU A 83 14.16 8.59 -1.51
CA LEU A 83 14.95 7.53 -0.88
C LEU A 83 15.30 6.44 -1.89
N LYS A 84 16.58 6.06 -1.93
CA LYS A 84 17.06 5.00 -2.84
C LYS A 84 16.59 3.64 -2.34
N CYS A 85 15.67 3.02 -3.07
CA CYS A 85 15.19 1.69 -2.77
C CYS A 85 15.07 0.85 -4.04
N LYS A 86 15.47 -0.43 -3.96
CA LYS A 86 15.25 -1.38 -5.04
C LYS A 86 13.89 -2.07 -4.85
N PHE A 87 13.03 -1.98 -5.85
CA PHE A 87 11.72 -2.65 -5.85
C PHE A 87 11.86 -4.05 -6.44
N GLU A 88 11.48 -5.07 -5.70
CA GLU A 88 11.56 -6.47 -6.11
C GLU A 88 10.20 -7.14 -5.98
N SER A 89 9.73 -7.75 -7.06
CA SER A 89 8.49 -8.54 -7.06
C SER A 89 8.83 -10.03 -6.95
N ILE A 90 8.36 -10.68 -5.90
CA ILE A 90 8.68 -12.07 -5.55
C ILE A 90 7.42 -12.88 -5.29
N ARG A 91 7.45 -14.20 -5.54
CA ARG A 91 6.23 -15.02 -5.50
C ARG A 91 5.62 -15.17 -4.11
N ASN A 92 6.45 -15.17 -3.07
CA ASN A 92 6.02 -15.36 -1.69
C ASN A 92 6.60 -14.22 -0.83
N ALA A 93 6.13 -13.00 -1.06
CA ALA A 93 6.59 -11.85 -0.27
C ALA A 93 6.09 -11.91 1.18
N GLU A 94 4.90 -12.47 1.36
CA GLU A 94 4.27 -12.78 2.63
C GLU A 94 5.11 -13.72 3.51
N ASP A 95 5.86 -14.65 2.92
CA ASP A 95 6.75 -15.57 3.67
C ASP A 95 7.96 -14.84 4.28
N LEU A 96 8.34 -13.67 3.75
CA LEU A 96 9.37 -12.82 4.36
C LEU A 96 8.83 -12.02 5.55
N SER A 97 7.52 -11.85 5.62
CA SER A 97 6.87 -11.03 6.62
C SER A 97 6.80 -11.75 7.96
N MET A 98 7.20 -11.06 9.04
CA MET A 98 7.05 -11.61 10.39
C MET A 98 5.60 -11.58 10.89
N ASN A 99 4.75 -10.73 10.29
CA ASN A 99 3.36 -10.51 10.69
C ASN A 99 2.34 -10.90 9.59
N GLY A 100 2.81 -11.36 8.43
CA GLY A 100 1.99 -11.72 7.27
C GLY A 100 1.55 -10.52 6.41
N HIS A 101 1.91 -9.28 6.78
CA HIS A 101 1.61 -8.10 5.99
C HIS A 101 2.67 -7.82 4.93
N ILE A 102 2.23 -7.18 3.85
CA ILE A 102 3.04 -6.73 2.72
C ILE A 102 2.75 -5.24 2.45
N PRO A 103 3.67 -4.47 1.85
CA PRO A 103 5.00 -4.89 1.38
C PRO A 103 5.98 -5.12 2.52
N VAL A 104 7.09 -5.79 2.23
CA VAL A 104 8.18 -6.00 3.20
C VAL A 104 9.38 -5.14 2.80
N LEU A 105 9.78 -4.20 3.66
CA LEU A 105 10.96 -3.37 3.47
C LEU A 105 12.13 -3.94 4.29
N ARG A 106 13.21 -4.28 3.59
CA ARG A 106 14.52 -4.53 4.19
C ARG A 106 15.35 -3.26 4.11
N VAL A 107 15.75 -2.74 5.26
CA VAL A 107 16.58 -1.55 5.40
C VAL A 107 17.59 -1.79 6.52
N ASP A 108 18.88 -1.56 6.26
CA ASP A 108 19.97 -1.93 7.16
C ASP A 108 19.89 -3.42 7.55
N ASN A 109 19.73 -3.70 8.85
CA ASN A 109 19.50 -5.04 9.41
C ASN A 109 18.06 -5.25 9.91
N LEU A 110 17.13 -4.40 9.50
CA LEU A 110 15.72 -4.46 9.86
C LEU A 110 14.88 -5.01 8.71
N LEU A 111 13.79 -5.68 9.08
CA LEU A 111 12.77 -6.18 8.18
C LEU A 111 11.42 -5.68 8.70
N LEU A 112 10.82 -4.75 7.96
CA LEU A 112 9.58 -4.06 8.32
C LEU A 112 8.48 -4.51 7.38
N SER A 113 7.28 -4.79 7.89
CA SER A 113 6.21 -5.42 7.11
C SER A 113 4.89 -4.66 7.25
N GLY A 114 4.32 -4.25 6.11
CA GLY A 114 3.10 -3.47 6.04
C GLY A 114 3.32 -1.95 6.04
N PHE A 115 2.31 -1.21 5.59
CA PHE A 115 2.39 0.25 5.43
C PHE A 115 2.67 0.98 6.75
N ASP A 116 1.92 0.66 7.81
CA ASP A 116 2.00 1.37 9.09
C ASP A 116 3.38 1.27 9.76
N GLU A 117 3.97 0.07 9.75
CA GLU A 117 5.28 -0.17 10.36
C GLU A 117 6.38 0.61 9.62
N ILE A 118 6.32 0.60 8.28
CA ILE A 118 7.27 1.32 7.43
C ILE A 118 7.12 2.83 7.59
N LEU A 119 5.88 3.33 7.59
CA LEU A 119 5.60 4.76 7.81
C LEU A 119 6.13 5.20 9.18
N LEU A 120 5.85 4.43 10.22
CA LEU A 120 6.30 4.73 11.58
C LEU A 120 7.82 4.73 11.69
N TYR A 121 8.50 3.82 11.01
CA TYR A 121 9.97 3.81 10.92
C TYR A 121 10.51 5.08 10.26
N LEU A 122 9.92 5.49 9.13
CA LEU A 122 10.32 6.70 8.41
C LEU A 122 10.05 7.96 9.24
N VAL A 123 8.91 8.06 9.92
CA VAL A 123 8.62 9.24 10.78
C VAL A 123 9.56 9.34 11.99
N ARG A 124 10.14 8.21 12.44
CA ARG A 124 10.99 8.15 13.64
C ARG A 124 12.48 8.35 13.38
N LYS A 125 12.98 8.12 12.16
CA LYS A 125 14.37 8.46 11.79
C LYS A 125 14.51 9.98 11.71
#